data_AF-A0A358KIR9-F1
#
_entry.id   AF-A0A358KIR9-F1
#
_cell.length_a   1.000
_cell.length_b   1.000
_cell.length_c   1.000
_cell.angle_alpha   90.00
_cell.angle_beta   90.00
_cell.angle_gamma   90.00
#
_symmetry.space_group_name_H-M   'P 1'
#
loop_
_entity.id
_entity.type
_entity.pdbx_description
1 polymer ?
#
loop_
_entity_poly.entity_id
_entity_poly.type
_entity_poly.pdbx_seq_one_letter_code
_entity_poly.pdbx_strand_id
1 'polypeptide(L)'
;METLLANAPEQDEEEVDDTLQNFAESFSAQHGLTILFTDDARKELTRLARASSLSVFDFCKDHFRDLHFGLKLISGNTGQTEFELDKSFAENPDTALSQRVVASYNEKKS
;
A
#
# COMPACT_ATOMS: atom_id res chain seq x y z
N MET A 1 -21.58 -28.65 9.35
CA MET A 1 -20.36 -27.82 9.27
C MET A 1 -20.26 -27.39 7.83
N GLU A 2 -21.03 -26.36 7.48
CA GLU A 2 -21.11 -25.83 6.12
C GLU A 2 -20.13 -24.66 6.01
N THR A 3 -19.11 -24.85 5.18
CA THR A 3 -18.12 -23.84 4.79
C THR A 3 -18.81 -22.76 3.97
N LEU A 4 -19.20 -21.66 4.63
CA LEU A 4 -19.43 -20.36 4.00
C LEU A 4 -18.08 -19.84 3.49
N LEU A 5 -17.72 -20.17 2.25
CA LEU A 5 -16.58 -19.56 1.59
C LEU A 5 -16.96 -19.27 0.14
N ALA A 6 -16.52 -18.10 -0.33
CA ALA A 6 -16.58 -17.60 -1.70
C ALA A 6 -17.90 -16.95 -2.16
N ASN A 7 -18.30 -15.88 -1.46
CA ASN A 7 -18.63 -14.64 -2.18
C ASN A 7 -17.53 -13.63 -1.82
N ALA A 8 -16.35 -13.78 -2.42
CA ALA A 8 -15.48 -12.61 -2.52
C ALA A 8 -16.25 -11.60 -3.39
N PRO A 9 -16.30 -10.31 -3.04
CA PRO A 9 -16.94 -9.34 -3.91
C PRO A 9 -16.27 -9.43 -5.29
N GLU A 10 -17.07 -9.64 -6.34
CA GLU A 10 -16.62 -9.46 -7.71
C GLU A 10 -16.37 -7.96 -7.89
N GLN A 11 -15.19 -7.52 -7.47
CA GLN A 11 -14.72 -6.14 -7.67
C GLN A 11 -14.16 -6.09 -9.09
N ASP A 12 -14.78 -5.27 -9.93
CA ASP A 12 -14.27 -4.92 -11.26
C ASP A 12 -12.96 -4.15 -11.14
N GLU A 13 -12.06 -4.32 -12.11
CA GLU A 13 -10.73 -3.67 -12.12
C GLU A 13 -10.83 -2.14 -12.06
N GLU A 14 -11.91 -1.56 -12.59
CA GLU A 14 -12.20 -0.12 -12.57
C GLU A 14 -12.59 0.38 -11.17
N GLU A 15 -13.36 -0.40 -10.41
CA GLU A 15 -13.72 -0.05 -9.03
C GLU A 15 -12.49 -0.14 -8.11
N VAL A 16 -11.61 -1.10 -8.38
CA VAL A 16 -10.32 -1.20 -7.69
C VAL A 16 -9.44 0.02 -7.96
N ASP A 17 -9.39 0.50 -9.21
CA ASP A 17 -8.65 1.71 -9.59
C ASP A 17 -9.12 2.91 -8.76
N ASP A 18 -10.43 3.20 -8.81
CA ASP A 18 -11.03 4.32 -8.08
C ASP A 18 -10.81 4.20 -6.57
N THR A 19 -10.91 2.98 -6.03
CA THR A 19 -10.64 2.69 -4.61
C THR A 19 -9.21 3.03 -4.21
N LEU A 20 -8.22 2.57 -5.01
CA LEU A 20 -6.80 2.82 -4.75
C LEU A 20 -6.46 4.31 -4.91
N GLN A 21 -7.09 4.98 -5.88
CA GLN A 21 -6.93 6.41 -6.09
C GLN A 21 -7.48 7.22 -4.91
N ASN A 22 -8.72 6.96 -4.49
CA ASN A 22 -9.32 7.59 -3.31
C ASN A 22 -8.50 7.33 -2.04
N PHE A 23 -7.95 6.11 -1.89
CA PHE A 23 -7.06 5.78 -0.79
C PHE A 23 -5.78 6.62 -0.82
N ALA A 24 -5.12 6.74 -1.98
CA ALA A 24 -3.92 7.55 -2.15
C ALA A 24 -4.16 9.04 -1.84
N GLU A 25 -5.26 9.60 -2.31
CA GLU A 25 -5.65 10.98 -2.02
C GLU A 25 -5.93 11.20 -0.53
N SER A 26 -6.70 10.30 0.08
CA SER A 26 -6.99 10.34 1.52
C SER A 26 -5.72 10.17 2.36
N PHE A 27 -4.79 9.33 1.92
CA PHE A 27 -3.51 9.11 2.60
C PHE A 27 -2.64 10.38 2.55
N SER A 28 -2.57 11.02 1.38
CA SER A 28 -1.86 12.28 1.20
C SER A 28 -2.47 13.41 2.03
N ALA A 29 -3.79 13.55 2.03
CA ALA A 29 -4.47 14.55 2.86
C ALA A 29 -4.25 14.35 4.37
N GLN A 30 -4.24 13.10 4.84
CA GLN A 30 -4.08 12.78 6.26
C GLN A 30 -2.63 12.86 6.76
N HIS A 31 -1.67 12.45 5.94
CA HIS A 31 -0.27 12.30 6.37
C HIS A 31 0.69 13.31 5.74
N GLY A 32 0.27 14.02 4.68
CA GLY A 32 1.11 14.90 3.88
C GLY A 32 2.09 14.15 2.97
N LEU A 33 1.79 12.88 2.65
CA LEU A 33 2.65 12.00 1.85
C LEU A 33 1.86 11.44 0.67
N THR A 34 2.37 11.63 -0.54
CA THR A 34 1.75 11.09 -1.75
C THR A 34 2.21 9.67 -1.98
N ILE A 35 1.26 8.77 -2.22
CA ILE A 35 1.53 7.39 -2.63
C ILE A 35 0.94 7.13 -4.01
N LEU A 36 1.66 6.41 -4.87
CA LEU A 36 1.20 6.01 -6.20
C LEU A 36 1.25 4.49 -6.32
N PHE A 37 0.15 3.87 -6.74
CA PHE A 37 0.12 2.43 -6.99
C PHE A 37 0.44 2.14 -8.46
N THR A 38 1.39 1.25 -8.69
CA THR A 38 1.66 0.72 -10.03
C THR A 38 0.60 -0.30 -10.44
N ASP A 39 0.50 -0.56 -11.75
CA ASP A 39 -0.41 -1.59 -12.29
C ASP A 39 -0.13 -2.98 -11.70
N ASP A 40 1.14 -3.31 -11.48
CA ASP A 40 1.55 -4.58 -10.87
C ASP A 40 1.14 -4.66 -9.39
N ALA A 41 1.30 -3.56 -8.64
CA ALA A 41 0.80 -3.47 -7.27
C ALA A 41 -0.71 -3.62 -7.20
N ARG A 42 -1.47 -2.98 -8.10
CA ARG A 42 -2.92 -3.12 -8.16
C ARG A 42 -3.34 -4.57 -8.33
N LYS A 43 -2.79 -5.27 -9.33
CA LYS A 43 -3.11 -6.67 -9.61
C LYS A 43 -2.83 -7.55 -8.40
N GLU A 44 -1.72 -7.31 -7.72
CA GLU A 44 -1.33 -8.07 -6.54
C GLU A 44 -2.23 -7.76 -5.33
N LEU A 45 -2.55 -6.50 -5.07
CA LEU A 45 -3.50 -6.09 -4.02
C LEU A 45 -4.87 -6.72 -4.23
N THR A 46 -5.40 -6.71 -5.46
CA THR A 46 -6.67 -7.38 -5.79
C THR A 46 -6.59 -8.87 -5.50
N ARG A 47 -5.49 -9.53 -5.88
CA ARG A 47 -5.28 -10.95 -5.66
C ARG A 47 -5.24 -11.28 -4.16
N LEU A 48 -4.51 -10.49 -3.37
CA LEU A 48 -4.35 -10.67 -1.93
C LEU A 48 -5.64 -10.35 -1.14
N ALA A 49 -6.36 -9.30 -1.53
CA ALA A 49 -7.64 -8.93 -0.96
C ALA A 49 -8.68 -10.05 -1.18
N ARG A 50 -8.78 -10.55 -2.42
CA ARG A 50 -9.64 -11.71 -2.74
C ARG A 50 -9.25 -12.95 -1.95
N ALA A 51 -7.96 -13.25 -1.81
CA ALA A 51 -7.47 -14.37 -1.00
C ALA A 51 -7.81 -14.21 0.49
N SER A 52 -7.82 -12.98 0.99
CA SER A 52 -8.16 -12.65 2.38
C SER A 52 -9.67 -12.50 2.63
N SER A 53 -10.52 -12.66 1.60
CA SER A 53 -11.97 -12.40 1.64
C SER A 53 -12.31 -10.97 2.14
N LEU A 54 -11.48 -9.99 1.80
CA LEU A 54 -11.67 -8.57 2.12
C LEU A 54 -11.82 -7.77 0.82
N SER A 55 -12.48 -6.62 0.90
CA SER A 55 -12.44 -5.64 -0.19
C SER A 55 -11.05 -5.02 -0.31
N VAL A 56 -10.67 -4.57 -1.51
CA VAL A 56 -9.33 -3.98 -1.74
C VAL A 56 -9.08 -2.80 -0.81
N PHE A 57 -10.10 -1.98 -0.53
CA PHE A 57 -9.99 -0.87 0.41
C PHE A 57 -9.63 -1.31 1.83
N ASP A 58 -10.40 -2.25 2.42
CA ASP A 58 -10.16 -2.74 3.77
C ASP A 58 -8.84 -3.49 3.88
N PHE A 59 -8.51 -4.30 2.86
CA PHE A 59 -7.22 -4.96 2.76
C PHE A 59 -6.09 -3.92 2.75
N CYS A 60 -6.14 -2.92 1.86
CA CYS A 60 -5.13 -1.86 1.80
C CYS A 60 -5.03 -1.09 3.12
N LYS A 61 -6.15 -0.81 3.77
CA LYS A 61 -6.16 -0.08 5.04
C LYS A 61 -5.47 -0.84 6.17
N ASP A 62 -5.69 -2.15 6.28
CA ASP A 62 -5.00 -2.98 7.29
C ASP A 62 -3.54 -3.25 6.88
N HIS A 63 -3.32 -3.58 5.61
CA HIS A 63 -1.99 -3.93 5.07
C HIS A 63 -1.03 -2.74 5.05
N PHE A 64 -1.53 -1.54 4.76
CA PHE A 64 -0.76 -0.29 4.77
C PHE A 64 -0.94 0.52 6.05
N ARG A 65 -1.51 -0.06 7.11
CA ARG A 65 -1.68 0.65 8.39
C ARG A 65 -0.36 1.15 8.94
N ASP A 66 0.72 0.40 8.77
CA ASP A 66 2.05 0.74 9.29
C ASP A 66 2.92 1.49 8.26
N LEU A 67 2.45 1.56 7.01
CA LEU A 67 3.18 2.18 5.90
C LEU A 67 3.50 3.65 6.19
N HIS A 68 2.53 4.41 6.72
CA HIS A 68 2.70 5.83 7.01
C HIS A 68 3.82 6.11 8.03
N PHE A 69 4.08 5.21 8.98
CA PHE A 69 5.15 5.37 9.94
C PHE A 69 6.52 5.32 9.27
N GLY A 70 6.78 4.30 8.44
CA GLY A 70 8.07 4.20 7.75
C GLY A 70 8.25 5.22 6.64
N LEU A 71 7.18 5.58 5.91
CA LEU A 71 7.26 6.66 4.92
C LEU A 71 7.58 8.01 5.58
N LYS A 72 7.03 8.30 6.78
CA LYS A 72 7.43 9.48 7.55
C LYS A 72 8.90 9.47 7.97
N LEU A 73 9.44 8.30 8.32
CA LEU A 73 10.88 8.17 8.63
C LEU A 73 11.74 8.47 7.41
N ILE A 74 11.40 7.90 6.25
CA ILE A 74 12.12 8.17 4.99
C ILE A 74 11.99 9.64 4.62
N SER A 75 10.79 10.21 4.71
CA SER A 75 10.54 11.62 4.40
C SER A 75 11.32 12.58 5.31
N GLY A 76 11.36 12.32 6.63
CA GLY A 76 12.22 13.08 7.54
C GLY A 76 13.71 12.91 7.24
N ASN A 77 14.09 11.79 6.61
CA ASN A 77 15.45 11.49 6.26
C ASN A 77 15.92 12.09 4.93
N THR A 78 15.18 11.91 3.85
CA THR A 78 15.54 12.38 2.51
C THR A 78 14.84 13.68 2.10
N GLY A 79 13.76 14.07 2.78
CA GLY A 79 12.86 15.14 2.35
C GLY A 79 11.83 14.70 1.30
N GLN A 80 11.83 13.42 0.90
CA GLN A 80 10.92 12.90 -0.12
C GLN A 80 9.50 12.72 0.45
N THR A 81 8.49 13.24 -0.25
CA THR A 81 7.08 13.12 0.14
C THR A 81 6.26 12.26 -0.82
N GLU A 82 6.85 11.83 -1.93
CA GLU A 82 6.20 11.04 -2.98
C GLU A 82 6.78 9.63 -3.01
N PHE A 83 5.93 8.61 -2.95
CA PHE A 83 6.34 7.21 -2.86
C PHE A 83 5.57 6.35 -3.83
N GLU A 84 6.28 5.60 -4.66
CA GLU A 84 5.69 4.62 -5.56
C GLU A 84 5.61 3.26 -4.86
N LEU A 85 4.41 2.69 -4.83
CA LEU A 85 4.09 1.37 -4.32
C LEU A 85 4.07 0.41 -5.51
N ASP A 86 5.20 -0.28 -5.65
CA ASP A 86 5.37 -1.37 -6.61
C ASP A 86 4.83 -2.69 -6.06
N LYS A 87 4.83 -3.76 -6.86
CA LYS A 87 4.36 -5.10 -6.44
C LYS A 87 5.00 -5.54 -5.12
N SER A 88 6.29 -5.26 -4.92
CA SER A 88 6.99 -5.62 -3.68
C SER A 88 6.35 -4.99 -2.44
N PHE A 89 5.84 -3.75 -2.56
CA PHE A 89 5.10 -3.09 -1.47
C PHE A 89 3.71 -3.69 -1.27
N ALA A 90 3.06 -4.16 -2.35
CA ALA A 90 1.78 -4.85 -2.27
C ALA A 90 1.90 -6.26 -1.64
N GLU A 91 3.00 -6.98 -1.89
CA GLU A 91 3.22 -8.31 -1.31
C GLU A 91 3.70 -8.21 0.15
N ASN A 92 4.70 -7.36 0.39
CA ASN A 92 5.39 -7.26 1.68
C ASN A 92 5.80 -5.81 1.97
N PRO A 93 4.86 -4.96 2.43
CA PRO A 93 5.12 -3.55 2.68
C PRO A 93 6.16 -3.36 3.78
N ASP A 94 6.15 -4.19 4.83
CA ASP A 94 7.11 -4.10 5.94
C ASP A 94 8.57 -4.30 5.47
N THR A 95 8.83 -5.37 4.72
CA THR A 95 10.16 -5.65 4.16
C THR A 95 10.60 -4.55 3.20
N ALA A 96 9.73 -4.12 2.28
CA ALA A 96 10.03 -3.07 1.32
C ALA A 96 10.32 -1.73 2.02
N LEU A 97 9.54 -1.41 3.05
CA LEU A 97 9.68 -0.20 3.86
C LEU A 97 10.98 -0.23 4.66
N SER A 98 11.30 -1.34 5.32
CA SER A 98 12.54 -1.47 6.09
C SER A 98 13.77 -1.29 5.20
N GLN A 99 13.77 -1.86 3.99
CA GLN A 99 14.84 -1.65 3.02
C GLN A 99 14.99 -0.17 2.63
N ARG A 100 13.87 0.51 2.36
CA ARG A 100 13.83 1.93 1.99
C ARG A 100 14.29 2.85 3.13
N VAL A 101 13.84 2.57 4.35
CA VAL A 101 14.26 3.29 5.57
C VAL A 101 15.76 3.14 5.78
N VAL A 102 16.32 1.92 5.70
CA VAL A 102 17.76 1.68 5.85
C VAL A 102 18.57 2.40 4.77
N ALA A 103 18.14 2.35 3.51
CA ALA A 103 18.78 3.08 2.42
C ALA A 103 18.81 4.60 2.69
N SER A 104 17.69 5.13 3.19
CA SER A 104 17.55 6.54 3.55
C SER A 104 18.50 7.00 4.68
N TYR A 105 18.77 6.14 5.66
CA TYR A 105 19.77 6.44 6.71
C TYR A 105 21.21 6.48 6.17
N ASN A 106 21.52 5.71 5.13
CA ASN A 106 22.84 5.75 4.50
C ASN A 106 23.04 7.06 3.71
N GLU A 107 22.01 7.54 3.01
CA GLU A 107 22.06 8.82 2.29
C GLU A 107 22.25 10.02 3.23
N LYS A 108 21.57 10.02 4.39
CA LYS A 108 21.74 11.03 5.44
C LYS A 108 23.18 11.15 5.98
N LYS A 109 24.02 10.14 5.78
CA LYS A 109 25.35 10.01 6.42
C LYS A 109 26.52 10.36 5.48
N SER A 110 26.25 10.74 4.24
CA SER A 110 27.25 11.22 3.27
C SER A 110 27.39 12.74 3.26
#